data_AF-A0A6J4YP98-F1
#
_entry.id   AF-A0A6J4YP98-F1
#
_cell.length_a   1.000
_cell.length_b   1.000
_cell.length_c   1.000
_cell.angle_alpha   90.00
_cell.angle_beta   90.00
_cell.angle_gamma   90.00
#
_symmetry.space_group_name_H-M   'P 1'
#
loop_
_entity.id
_entity.type
_entity.pdbx_description
1 polymer ?
#
loop_
_entity_poly.entity_id
_entity_poly.type
_entity_poly.pdbx_seq_one_letter_code
_entity_poly.pdbx_strand_id
1 'polypeptide(L)'
;MNEFSTQRYSSDEVNRIMRRALKLENEDMISYPDLVDTAREIGLDPQIIEAAIEQEQRDFENKKIRMASLKRRKVGFYSHLWSYLIVNAALLLINNFTPGPWWFQWSLLGWGIGLAFHFKAAFFPGNNSLRRARKPKRGCTRFMTCG
;
A
#
# COMPACT_ATOMS: atom_id res chain seq x y z
N MET A 1 25.80 -23.62 -22.34
CA MET A 1 26.53 -23.05 -23.49
C MET A 1 25.48 -22.46 -24.44
N ASN A 2 25.53 -21.15 -24.68
CA ASN A 2 24.45 -20.41 -25.36
C ASN A 2 24.67 -20.39 -26.88
N GLU A 3 23.66 -20.82 -27.63
CA GLU A 3 23.64 -20.96 -29.10
C GLU A 3 23.54 -19.61 -29.86
N PHE A 4 23.62 -18.48 -29.16
CA PHE A 4 23.37 -17.14 -29.71
C PHE A 4 24.62 -16.40 -30.26
N SER A 5 25.82 -16.97 -30.15
CA SER A 5 27.08 -16.22 -30.34
C SER A 5 27.61 -16.11 -31.77
N THR A 6 26.98 -16.73 -32.78
CA THR A 6 27.59 -16.86 -34.12
C THR A 6 26.73 -16.34 -35.28
N GLN A 7 25.59 -15.71 -34.99
CA GLN A 7 24.72 -15.15 -36.04
C GLN A 7 25.13 -13.71 -36.39
N ARG A 8 25.50 -13.49 -37.66
CA ARG A 8 25.73 -12.13 -38.18
C ARG A 8 24.39 -11.53 -38.58
N TYR A 9 23.91 -10.58 -37.77
CA TYR A 9 22.72 -9.81 -38.09
C TYR A 9 23.08 -8.70 -39.08
N SER A 10 22.26 -8.54 -40.12
CA SER A 10 22.38 -7.41 -41.04
C SER A 10 22.06 -6.11 -40.30
N SER A 11 22.70 -4.99 -40.67
CA SER A 11 22.43 -3.67 -40.07
C SER A 11 20.94 -3.30 -40.10
N ASP A 12 20.20 -3.74 -41.11
CA ASP A 12 18.75 -3.51 -41.22
C ASP A 12 17.93 -4.37 -40.25
N GLU A 13 18.44 -5.52 -39.83
CA GLU A 13 17.80 -6.42 -38.86
C GLU A 13 18.04 -5.93 -37.43
N VAL A 14 19.28 -5.52 -37.14
CA VAL A 14 19.66 -4.89 -35.85
C VAL A 14 18.80 -3.65 -35.58
N ASN A 15 18.64 -2.77 -36.58
CA ASN A 15 17.83 -1.56 -36.43
C ASN A 15 16.33 -1.85 -36.22
N ARG A 16 15.80 -2.96 -36.76
CA ARG A 16 14.41 -3.38 -36.54
C ARG A 16 14.21 -3.96 -35.15
N ILE A 17 15.19 -4.71 -34.64
CA ILE A 17 15.19 -5.25 -33.29
C ILE A 17 15.33 -4.11 -32.27
N MET A 18 16.27 -3.18 -32.48
CA MET A 18 16.49 -2.03 -31.59
C MET A 18 15.25 -1.13 -31.47
N ARG A 19 14.61 -0.79 -32.60
CA ARG A 19 13.37 0.01 -32.59
C ARG A 19 12.21 -0.69 -31.89
N ARG A 20 12.12 -2.02 -31.98
CA ARG A 20 11.10 -2.79 -31.25
C ARG A 20 11.43 -2.88 -29.76
N ALA A 21 12.69 -3.06 -29.40
CA ALA A 21 13.13 -3.11 -28.00
C ALA A 21 12.85 -1.78 -27.27
N LEU A 22 13.13 -0.63 -27.90
CA LEU A 22 12.83 0.69 -27.32
C LEU A 22 11.33 0.95 -27.11
N LYS A 23 10.47 0.35 -27.95
CA LYS A 23 9.01 0.41 -27.79
C LYS A 23 8.52 -0.47 -26.62
N LEU A 24 9.12 -1.65 -26.44
CA LEU A 24 8.74 -2.60 -25.38
C LEU A 24 9.24 -2.15 -23.99
N GLU A 25 10.34 -1.40 -23.90
CA GLU A 25 10.84 -0.86 -22.62
C GLU A 25 10.04 0.37 -22.15
N ASN A 26 9.46 1.14 -23.08
CA ASN A 26 8.60 2.30 -22.77
C ASN A 26 7.11 1.95 -22.63
N GLU A 27 6.71 0.70 -22.86
CA GLU A 27 5.28 0.32 -22.97
C GLU A 27 4.52 0.43 -21.64
N ASP A 28 5.21 0.31 -20.50
CA ASP A 28 4.60 0.47 -19.16
C ASP A 28 4.61 1.93 -18.64
N MET A 29 5.32 2.85 -19.30
CA MET A 29 5.37 4.27 -18.93
C MET A 29 5.08 5.16 -20.13
N ILE A 30 3.79 5.44 -20.37
CA ILE A 30 3.37 6.43 -21.37
C ILE A 30 3.92 7.80 -20.96
N SER A 31 4.75 8.40 -21.81
CA SER A 31 5.33 9.72 -21.59
C SER A 31 4.23 10.79 -21.65
N TYR A 32 4.16 11.69 -20.65
CA TYR A 32 3.18 12.79 -20.58
C TYR A 32 2.93 13.52 -21.92
N PRO A 33 3.97 13.91 -22.69
CA PRO A 33 3.77 14.55 -24.00
C PRO A 33 3.02 13.66 -25.01
N ASP A 34 3.29 12.35 -25.04
CA ASP A 34 2.64 11.40 -25.96
C ASP A 34 1.14 11.21 -25.62
N LEU A 35 0.83 11.25 -24.31
CA LEU A 35 -0.53 11.23 -23.80
C LEU A 35 -1.32 12.49 -24.23
N VAL A 36 -0.69 13.67 -24.13
CA VAL A 36 -1.31 14.96 -24.50
C VAL A 36 -1.47 15.08 -26.02
N ASP A 37 -0.53 14.54 -26.80
CA ASP A 37 -0.62 14.52 -28.26
C ASP A 37 -1.78 13.62 -28.73
N THR A 38 -1.90 12.42 -28.17
CA THR A 38 -3.03 11.50 -28.41
C THR A 38 -4.38 12.14 -28.03
N ALA A 39 -4.40 12.86 -26.91
CA ALA A 39 -5.60 13.55 -26.44
C ALA A 39 -6.06 14.67 -27.37
N ARG A 40 -5.11 15.46 -27.88
CA ARG A 40 -5.40 16.51 -28.87
C ARG A 40 -5.96 15.93 -30.16
N GLU A 41 -5.47 14.76 -30.59
CA GLU A 41 -5.97 14.06 -31.77
C GLU A 41 -7.44 13.63 -31.62
N ILE A 42 -7.84 13.19 -30.42
CA ILE A 42 -9.22 12.81 -30.08
C ILE A 42 -10.11 14.06 -29.81
N GLY A 43 -9.51 15.27 -29.78
CA GLY A 43 -10.21 16.52 -29.52
C GLY A 43 -10.52 16.77 -28.04
N LEU A 44 -9.81 16.10 -27.13
CA LEU A 44 -9.91 16.33 -25.70
C LEU A 44 -9.07 17.56 -25.30
N ASP A 45 -9.67 18.46 -24.53
CA ASP A 45 -8.95 19.61 -23.97
C ASP A 45 -7.92 19.14 -22.93
N PRO A 46 -6.64 19.54 -23.03
CA PRO A 46 -5.59 19.11 -22.12
C PRO A 46 -5.87 19.39 -20.64
N GLN A 47 -6.68 20.41 -20.31
CA GLN A 47 -7.01 20.74 -18.93
C GLN A 47 -7.88 19.66 -18.28
N ILE A 48 -8.70 18.95 -19.05
CA ILE A 48 -9.52 17.83 -18.56
C ILE A 48 -8.64 16.64 -18.17
N ILE A 49 -7.56 16.41 -18.93
CA ILE A 49 -6.61 15.33 -18.68
C ILE A 49 -5.71 15.66 -17.50
N GLU A 50 -5.20 16.89 -17.42
CA GLU A 50 -4.46 17.36 -16.25
C GLU A 50 -5.28 17.22 -14.97
N ALA A 51 -6.55 17.62 -15.00
CA ALA A 51 -7.46 17.45 -13.88
C ALA A 51 -7.73 15.97 -13.52
N ALA A 52 -7.87 15.10 -14.53
CA ALA A 52 -8.09 13.66 -14.32
C ALA A 52 -6.85 12.97 -13.74
N ILE A 53 -5.65 13.31 -14.22
CA ILE A 53 -4.36 12.80 -13.71
C ILE A 53 -4.18 13.24 -12.26
N GLU A 54 -4.41 14.51 -11.94
CA GLU A 54 -4.35 15.00 -10.56
C GLU A 54 -5.31 14.25 -9.63
N GLN A 55 -6.52 13.95 -10.10
CA GLN A 55 -7.50 13.19 -9.32
C GLN A 55 -7.04 11.76 -9.08
N GLU A 56 -6.58 11.08 -10.12
CA GLU A 56 -6.09 9.70 -10.01
C GLU A 56 -4.89 9.62 -9.06
N GLN A 57 -3.97 10.58 -9.14
CA GLN A 57 -2.80 10.62 -8.29
C GLN A 57 -3.18 10.86 -6.81
N ARG A 58 -4.14 11.75 -6.54
CA ARG A 58 -4.71 11.93 -5.20
C ARG A 58 -5.37 10.65 -4.69
N ASP A 59 -6.11 9.95 -5.54
CA ASP A 59 -6.78 8.71 -5.16
C ASP A 59 -5.79 7.56 -4.90
N PHE A 60 -4.70 7.50 -5.68
CA PHE A 60 -3.63 6.54 -5.49
C PHE A 60 -2.88 6.80 -4.18
N GLU A 61 -2.55 8.06 -3.88
CA GLU A 61 -1.94 8.48 -2.61
C GLU A 61 -2.87 8.15 -1.43
N ASN A 62 -4.18 8.44 -1.55
CA ASN A 62 -5.16 8.08 -0.53
C ASN A 62 -5.25 6.57 -0.31
N LYS A 63 -5.22 5.77 -1.38
CA LYS A 63 -5.19 4.30 -1.31
C LYS A 63 -3.92 3.80 -0.62
N LYS A 64 -2.75 4.33 -0.97
CA LYS A 64 -1.46 4.02 -0.32
C LYS A 64 -1.48 4.31 1.17
N ILE A 65 -1.96 5.50 1.57
CA ILE A 65 -2.06 5.90 2.98
C ILE A 65 -2.99 4.95 3.74
N ARG A 66 -4.15 4.60 3.16
CA ARG A 66 -5.08 3.63 3.75
C ARG A 66 -4.41 2.27 3.94
N MET A 67 -3.77 1.73 2.92
CA MET A 67 -3.06 0.44 3.02
C MET A 67 -1.93 0.47 4.05
N ALA A 68 -1.14 1.55 4.08
CA ALA A 68 -0.08 1.74 5.06
C ALA A 68 -0.61 1.78 6.50
N SER A 69 -1.75 2.45 6.72
CA SER A 69 -2.39 2.51 8.04
C SER A 69 -2.89 1.14 8.51
N LEU A 70 -3.44 0.32 7.61
CA LEU A 70 -3.86 -1.06 7.91
C LEU A 70 -2.66 -1.94 8.25
N LYS A 71 -1.55 -1.80 7.51
CA LYS A 71 -0.31 -2.54 7.76
C LYS A 71 0.30 -2.19 9.12
N ARG A 72 0.38 -0.89 9.47
CA ARG A 72 0.91 -0.43 10.77
C ARG A 72 0.11 -0.97 11.96
N ARG A 73 -1.22 -1.04 11.87
CA ARG A 73 -2.07 -1.60 12.93
C ARG A 73 -1.76 -3.07 13.21
N LYS A 74 -1.55 -3.87 12.16
CA LYS A 74 -1.16 -5.28 12.29
C LYS A 74 0.21 -5.42 12.94
N VAL A 75 1.20 -4.63 12.50
CA VAL A 75 2.57 -4.66 13.06
C VAL A 75 2.59 -4.31 14.56
N GLY A 76 1.83 -3.30 14.99
CA GLY A 76 1.73 -2.95 16.42
C GLY A 76 1.17 -4.08 17.27
N PHE A 77 0.19 -4.83 16.75
CA PHE A 77 -0.35 -6.01 17.43
C PHE A 77 0.67 -7.15 17.52
N TYR A 78 1.39 -7.46 16.43
CA TYR A 78 2.41 -8.51 16.44
C TYR A 78 3.51 -8.24 17.46
N SER A 79 3.93 -6.99 17.64
CA SER A 79 4.91 -6.64 18.67
C SER A 79 4.43 -7.00 20.08
N HIS A 80 3.17 -6.72 20.42
CA HIS A 80 2.61 -7.07 21.73
C HIS A 80 2.44 -8.58 21.90
N LEU A 81 2.01 -9.28 20.85
CA LEU A 81 1.93 -10.75 20.84
C LEU A 81 3.30 -11.39 21.06
N TRP A 82 4.35 -10.86 20.41
CA TRP A 82 5.71 -11.38 20.53
C TRP A 82 6.25 -11.20 21.94
N SER A 83 6.09 -10.01 22.53
CA SER A 83 6.43 -9.77 23.93
C SER A 83 5.67 -10.69 24.88
N TYR A 84 4.37 -10.92 24.64
CA TYR A 84 3.58 -11.86 25.43
C TYR A 84 4.12 -13.29 25.35
N LEU A 85 4.43 -13.79 24.14
CA LEU A 85 4.98 -15.13 23.97
C LEU A 85 6.33 -15.30 24.67
N ILE A 86 7.24 -14.34 24.51
CA ILE A 86 8.58 -14.39 25.13
C ILE A 86 8.47 -14.38 26.66
N VAL A 87 7.69 -13.45 27.23
CA VAL A 87 7.54 -13.31 28.68
C VAL A 87 6.87 -14.56 29.28
N ASN A 88 5.80 -15.06 28.68
CA ASN A 88 5.12 -16.26 29.17
C ASN A 88 5.98 -17.52 29.03
N ALA A 89 6.75 -17.66 27.94
CA ALA A 89 7.70 -18.76 27.77
C ALA A 89 8.79 -18.71 28.86
N ALA A 90 9.36 -17.53 29.14
CA ALA A 90 10.34 -17.36 30.21
C ALA A 90 9.75 -17.70 31.59
N LEU A 91 8.53 -17.23 31.89
CA LEU A 91 7.81 -17.53 33.13
C LEU A 91 7.54 -19.04 33.30
N LEU A 92 7.11 -19.71 32.23
CA LEU A 92 6.88 -21.15 32.21
C LEU A 92 8.17 -21.92 32.51
N LEU A 93 9.29 -21.51 31.89
CA LEU A 93 10.60 -22.10 32.17
C LEU A 93 11.00 -21.92 33.64
N ILE A 94 10.89 -20.70 34.18
CA ILE A 94 11.21 -20.42 35.60
C ILE A 94 10.34 -21.28 36.54
N ASN A 95 9.05 -21.38 36.27
CA ASN A 95 8.13 -22.19 37.07
C ASN A 95 8.41 -23.70 36.95
N ASN A 96 8.97 -24.17 35.83
CA ASN A 96 9.36 -25.57 35.65
C ASN A 96 10.64 -25.93 36.42
N PHE A 97 11.55 -24.98 36.61
CA PHE A 97 12.78 -25.18 37.40
C PHE A 97 12.60 -24.86 38.90
N THR A 98 11.48 -24.27 39.29
CA THR A 98 11.21 -23.90 40.69
C THR A 98 10.19 -24.87 41.31
N PRO A 99 10.54 -25.65 42.34
CA PRO A 99 9.55 -26.44 43.06
C PRO A 99 8.59 -25.51 43.82
N GLY A 100 7.30 -25.57 43.50
CA GLY A 100 6.30 -24.70 44.10
C GLY A 100 4.97 -24.65 43.34
N PRO A 101 3.99 -23.87 43.83
CA PRO A 101 2.70 -23.70 43.19
C PRO A 101 2.84 -22.99 41.84
N TRP A 102 2.00 -23.38 40.87
CA TRP A 102 2.04 -22.89 39.50
C TRP A 102 1.47 -21.47 39.43
N TRP A 103 2.33 -20.46 39.61
CA TRP A 103 1.92 -19.06 39.67
C TRP A 103 1.86 -18.39 38.29
N PHE A 104 2.52 -18.95 37.27
CA PHE A 104 2.58 -18.39 35.91
C PHE A 104 1.18 -18.21 35.28
N GLN A 105 0.22 -19.06 35.66
CA GLN A 105 -1.15 -19.01 35.14
C GLN A 105 -1.84 -17.67 35.42
N TRP A 106 -1.50 -16.99 36.52
CA TRP A 106 -2.07 -15.68 36.86
C TRP A 106 -1.54 -14.58 35.95
N SER A 107 -0.25 -14.62 35.59
CA SER A 107 0.32 -13.73 34.58
C SER A 107 -0.29 -13.99 33.20
N LEU A 108 -0.49 -15.27 32.85
CA LEU A 108 -1.03 -15.70 31.58
C LEU A 108 -2.49 -15.24 31.40
N LEU A 109 -3.31 -15.38 32.45
CA LEU A 109 -4.71 -14.94 32.48
C LEU A 109 -4.84 -13.41 32.54
N GLY A 110 -4.11 -12.75 33.43
CA GLY A 110 -4.19 -11.29 33.58
C GLY A 110 -3.78 -10.54 32.31
N TRP A 111 -2.62 -10.88 31.74
CA TRP A 111 -2.14 -10.24 30.52
C TRP A 111 -2.81 -10.78 29.25
N GLY A 112 -3.23 -12.05 29.26
CA GLY A 112 -3.93 -12.66 28.13
C GLY A 112 -5.27 -11.99 27.83
N ILE A 113 -6.00 -11.57 28.86
CA ILE A 113 -7.26 -10.83 28.70
C ILE A 113 -7.02 -9.48 28.01
N GLY A 114 -6.01 -8.71 28.45
CA GLY A 114 -5.65 -7.43 27.81
C GLY A 114 -5.25 -7.61 26.35
N LEU A 115 -4.46 -8.64 26.05
CA LEU A 115 -4.06 -8.97 24.67
C LEU A 115 -5.26 -9.36 23.79
N ALA A 116 -6.25 -10.08 24.33
CA ALA A 116 -7.48 -10.42 23.62
C ALA A 116 -8.29 -9.18 23.20
N PHE A 117 -8.35 -8.15 24.05
CA PHE A 117 -8.96 -6.87 23.69
C PHE A 117 -8.19 -6.13 22.58
N HIS A 118 -6.86 -6.13 22.63
CA HIS A 118 -6.03 -5.56 21.57
C HIS A 118 -6.15 -6.33 20.25
N PHE A 119 -6.23 -7.66 20.30
CA PHE A 119 -6.51 -8.51 19.14
C PHE A 119 -7.85 -8.16 18.51
N LYS A 120 -8.91 -8.06 19.33
CA LYS A 120 -10.24 -7.67 18.85
C LYS A 120 -10.21 -6.30 18.19
N ALA A 121 -9.53 -5.31 18.76
CA ALA A 121 -9.41 -3.97 18.19
C ALA A 121 -8.60 -3.94 16.86
N ALA A 122 -7.58 -4.79 16.72
CA ALA A 122 -6.74 -4.85 15.53
C ALA A 122 -7.38 -5.62 14.36
N PHE A 123 -8.11 -6.70 14.64
CA PHE A 123 -8.69 -7.60 13.64
C PHE A 123 -10.19 -7.37 13.38
N PHE A 124 -10.92 -6.82 14.36
CA PHE A 124 -12.33 -6.44 14.23
C PHE A 124 -12.47 -4.92 14.43
N PRO A 125 -12.03 -4.08 13.47
CA PRO A 125 -12.38 -2.67 13.51
C PRO A 125 -13.90 -2.55 13.38
N GLY A 126 -14.59 -2.35 14.51
CA GLY A 126 -16.03 -2.10 14.51
C GLY A 126 -16.35 -0.97 13.52
N ASN A 127 -17.50 -1.08 12.83
CA ASN A 127 -17.87 -0.23 11.68
C ASN A 127 -17.83 1.30 11.93
N ASN A 128 -17.63 1.72 13.19
CA ASN A 128 -17.66 3.09 13.66
C ASN A 128 -16.54 3.99 13.10
N SER A 129 -15.56 3.47 12.35
CA SER A 129 -14.55 4.32 11.67
C SER A 129 -15.03 4.94 10.36
N LEU A 130 -16.25 4.64 9.88
CA LEU A 130 -16.81 5.30 8.68
C LEU A 130 -17.22 6.77 8.91
N ARG A 131 -17.18 7.28 10.15
CA ARG A 131 -17.61 8.66 10.48
C ARG A 131 -16.52 9.75 10.43
N ARG A 132 -15.27 9.44 10.07
CA ARG A 132 -14.18 10.46 10.07
C ARG A 132 -13.57 10.78 8.72
N ALA A 133 -14.12 10.27 7.62
CA ALA A 133 -13.58 10.47 6.27
C ALA A 133 -14.57 11.09 5.27
N ARG A 134 -15.46 11.98 5.73
CA ARG A 134 -16.23 12.82 4.79
C ARG A 134 -16.61 14.16 5.41
N LYS A 135 -15.62 15.05 5.60
CA LYS A 135 -15.90 16.48 5.45
C LYS A 135 -15.52 16.84 4.00
N PRO A 136 -16.47 16.89 3.07
CA PRO A 136 -16.17 17.46 1.76
C PRO A 136 -15.79 18.92 2.00
N LYS A 137 -14.59 19.31 1.57
CA LYS A 137 -14.30 20.73 1.40
C LYS A 137 -15.23 21.21 0.29
N ARG A 138 -16.30 21.89 0.67
CA ARG A 138 -17.12 22.65 -0.28
C ARG A 138 -16.20 23.72 -0.87
N GLY A 139 -15.68 23.46 -2.07
CA GLY A 139 -15.09 24.51 -2.89
C GLY A 139 -16.19 25.53 -3.13
N CYS A 140 -16.03 26.71 -2.53
CA CYS A 140 -16.85 27.86 -2.85
C CYS A 140 -16.31 28.42 -4.18
N THR A 141 -16.68 27.81 -5.30
CA THR A 141 -16.46 28.40 -6.62
C THR A 141 -17.51 29.49 -6.79
N ARG A 142 -17.15 30.70 -6.36
CA ARG A 142 -17.91 31.92 -6.63
C ARG A 142 -17.73 32.29 -8.10
N PHE A 143 -18.50 31.65 -8.98
CA PHE A 143 -18.83 32.23 -10.28
C PHE A 143 -20.07 33.10 -10.06
N MET A 144 -19.86 34.40 -9.92
CA MET A 144 -20.91 35.41 -10.05
C MET A 144 -20.50 36.32 -11.20
N THR A 145 -20.81 35.87 -12.41
CA THR A 145 -21.12 36.75 -13.53
C THR A 145 -22.49 37.35 -13.25
N CYS A 146 -22.57 38.67 -13.13
CA CYS A 146 -23.82 39.41 -13.18
C CYS A 146 -23.54 40.80 -13.74
N GLY A 147 -24.25 41.15 -14.83
CA GLY A 147 -24.52 42.52 -15.27
C GLY A 147 -23.44 43.14 -16.15
#